data_AF-A0A7S3TZE6-F1
#
_entry.id   AF-A0A7S3TZE6-F1
#
_cell.length_a   1.000
_cell.length_b   1.000
_cell.length_c   1.000
_cell.angle_alpha   90.00
_cell.angle_beta   90.00
_cell.angle_gamma   90.00
#
_symmetry.space_group_name_H-M   'P 1'
#
loop_
_entity.id
_entity.type
_entity.pdbx_description
1 polymer ?
#
loop_
_entity_poly.entity_id
_entity_poly.type
_entity_poly.pdbx_seq_one_letter_code
_entity_poly.pdbx_strand_id
1 'polypeptide(L)'
;FLKLRQKYLGSGNRPSIFSITTKQPCADHDRAEGEGVNPQEYTLIKLKIKELPADWAGALGERDVFLVAATLRPETMYGQTNCFVLPEGEYGFYQTKSGEVFVCSAKAALNMAYQ
;
A
#
# COMPACT_ATOMS: atom_id res chain seq x y z
N PHE A 1 20.11 -24.08 16.08
CA PHE A 1 18.65 -23.84 16.00
C PHE A 1 17.84 -24.45 17.14
N LEU A 2 17.96 -25.74 17.48
CA LEU A 2 17.11 -26.40 18.49
C LEU A 2 17.11 -25.73 19.87
N LYS A 3 18.29 -25.33 20.39
CA LYS A 3 18.40 -24.61 21.67
C LYS A 3 17.78 -23.21 21.64
N LEU A 4 17.89 -22.50 20.51
CA LEU A 4 17.29 -21.17 20.33
C LEU A 4 15.77 -21.24 20.20
N ARG A 5 15.26 -22.33 19.60
CA ARG A 5 13.82 -22.50 19.36
C ARG A 5 13.00 -22.56 20.64
N GLN A 6 13.58 -23.04 21.72
CA GLN A 6 12.87 -23.18 23.00
C GLN A 6 12.51 -21.84 23.65
N LYS A 7 13.16 -20.73 23.29
CA LYS A 7 12.96 -19.44 23.96
C LYS A 7 12.99 -18.20 23.07
N TYR A 8 13.68 -18.24 21.92
CA TYR A 8 14.03 -17.03 21.16
C TYR A 8 13.54 -17.01 19.71
N LEU A 9 13.13 -18.15 19.13
CA LEU A 9 12.53 -18.18 17.79
C LEU A 9 11.01 -18.22 17.90
N GLY A 10 10.36 -17.14 17.46
CA GLY A 10 8.93 -17.07 17.21
C GLY A 10 8.61 -17.25 15.72
N SER A 11 7.40 -17.73 15.43
CA SER A 11 6.83 -17.75 14.07
C SER A 11 5.60 -16.85 14.05
N GLY A 12 5.47 -16.05 12.99
CA GLY A 12 4.35 -15.13 12.82
C GLY A 12 4.51 -14.29 11.56
N ASN A 13 3.40 -13.72 11.11
CA ASN A 13 3.40 -12.74 10.02
C ASN A 13 3.93 -11.42 10.55
N ARG A 14 4.93 -10.86 9.85
CA ARG A 14 5.56 -9.60 10.24
C ARG A 14 5.87 -8.79 9.00
N PRO A 15 5.71 -7.45 9.06
CA PRO A 15 6.20 -6.59 8.00
C PRO A 15 7.73 -6.71 7.94
N SER A 16 8.27 -6.85 6.74
CA SER A 16 9.70 -6.94 6.48
C SER A 16 9.97 -6.40 5.10
N ILE A 17 11.14 -5.79 4.89
CA ILE A 17 11.55 -5.44 3.53
C ILE A 17 11.65 -6.73 2.73
N PHE A 18 10.94 -6.77 1.61
CA PHE A 18 10.72 -7.99 0.84
C PHE A 18 11.13 -7.77 -0.61
N SER A 19 11.90 -8.72 -1.15
CA SER A 19 12.27 -8.71 -2.56
C SER A 19 11.28 -9.54 -3.36
N ILE A 20 10.59 -8.90 -4.29
CA ILE A 20 9.61 -9.54 -5.18
C ILE A 20 10.28 -10.57 -6.09
N THR A 21 11.51 -10.30 -6.51
CA THR A 21 12.28 -11.17 -7.42
C THR A 21 12.71 -12.45 -6.73
N THR A 22 13.26 -12.37 -5.52
CA THR A 22 13.77 -13.53 -4.77
C THR A 22 12.72 -14.17 -3.86
N LYS A 23 11.56 -13.52 -3.69
CA LYS A 23 10.43 -13.97 -2.87
C LYS A 23 10.80 -14.26 -1.41
N GLN A 24 11.74 -13.50 -0.86
CA GLN A 24 12.19 -13.62 0.52
C GLN A 24 12.41 -12.25 1.16
N PRO A 25 12.46 -12.18 2.51
CA PRO A 25 12.91 -10.98 3.21
C PRO A 25 14.31 -10.58 2.75
N CYS A 26 14.50 -9.29 2.46
CA CYS A 26 15.77 -8.72 2.04
C CYS A 26 16.46 -8.10 3.27
N ALA A 27 17.40 -8.85 3.84
CA ALA A 27 18.20 -8.40 4.97
C ALA A 27 19.26 -7.38 4.52
N ASP A 28 19.90 -6.71 5.48
CA ASP A 28 20.82 -5.61 5.19
C ASP A 28 21.95 -5.99 4.23
N HIS A 29 22.54 -7.17 4.40
CA HIS A 29 23.63 -7.63 3.53
C HIS A 29 23.16 -8.18 2.17
N ASP A 30 21.85 -8.30 1.93
CA ASP A 30 21.29 -8.66 0.63
C ASP A 30 21.02 -7.43 -0.24
N ARG A 31 21.22 -6.21 0.29
CA ARG A 31 20.87 -4.95 -0.37
C ARG A 31 22.04 -4.39 -1.17
N ALA A 32 21.71 -3.84 -2.34
CA ALA A 32 22.64 -2.99 -3.08
C ALA A 32 22.68 -1.56 -2.54
N GLU A 33 21.54 -1.06 -2.02
CA GLU A 33 21.38 0.30 -1.49
C GLU A 33 20.39 0.31 -0.32
N GLY A 34 20.46 1.34 0.54
CA GLY A 34 19.50 1.53 1.63
C GLY A 34 19.67 0.56 2.79
N GLU A 35 20.92 0.32 3.21
CA GLU A 35 21.22 -0.45 4.43
C GLU A 35 20.57 0.20 5.66
N GLY A 36 19.95 -0.59 6.53
CA GLY A 36 19.29 -0.09 7.74
C GLY A 36 17.90 0.54 7.53
N VAL A 37 17.40 0.60 6.28
CA VAL A 37 16.03 1.06 6.01
C VAL A 37 15.02 0.02 6.48
N ASN A 38 14.05 0.46 7.25
CA ASN A 38 12.97 -0.38 7.79
C ASN A 38 11.62 -0.03 7.15
N PRO A 39 10.62 -0.93 7.25
CA PRO A 39 9.26 -0.61 6.87
C PRO A 39 8.75 0.61 7.65
N GLN A 40 8.29 1.63 6.95
CA GLN A 40 7.66 2.81 7.53
C GLN A 40 6.14 2.67 7.43
N GLU A 41 5.46 2.77 8.56
CA GLU A 41 4.00 2.72 8.61
C GLU A 41 3.38 4.06 8.19
N TYR A 42 2.29 3.98 7.43
CA TYR A 42 1.45 5.10 7.04
C TYR A 42 -0.01 4.74 7.27
N THR A 43 -0.83 5.72 7.65
CA THR A 43 -2.28 5.57 7.61
C THR A 43 -2.76 5.82 6.19
N LEU A 44 -3.50 4.88 5.61
CA LEU A 44 -4.10 5.02 4.29
C LEU A 44 -5.56 5.47 4.41
N ILE A 45 -5.85 6.69 3.97
CA ILE A 45 -7.20 7.26 3.97
C ILE A 45 -7.90 6.88 2.67
N LYS A 46 -9.05 6.24 2.77
CA LYS A 46 -9.92 5.89 1.65
C LYS A 46 -10.94 7.00 1.41
N LEU A 47 -10.82 7.69 0.29
CA LEU A 47 -11.74 8.75 -0.14
C LEU A 47 -12.65 8.20 -1.24
N LYS A 48 -13.92 7.94 -0.90
CA LYS A 48 -14.90 7.40 -1.86
C LYS A 48 -15.26 8.43 -2.92
N ILE A 49 -15.19 8.03 -4.19
CA ILE A 49 -15.70 8.84 -5.29
C ILE A 49 -17.22 8.66 -5.33
N LYS A 50 -17.96 9.76 -5.14
CA LYS A 50 -19.43 9.73 -5.09
C LYS A 50 -20.05 9.53 -6.47
N GLU A 51 -19.54 10.26 -7.46
CA GLU A 51 -20.02 10.26 -8.83
C GLU A 51 -18.86 9.91 -9.75
N LEU A 52 -18.95 8.78 -10.43
CA LEU A 52 -17.93 8.35 -11.37
C LEU A 52 -18.10 9.11 -12.70
N PRO A 53 -17.00 9.63 -13.27
CA PRO A 53 -17.02 10.13 -14.65
C PRO A 53 -17.54 9.04 -15.60
N ALA A 54 -18.30 9.44 -16.61
CA ALA A 54 -18.88 8.51 -17.59
C ALA A 54 -17.80 7.61 -18.26
N ASP A 55 -16.61 8.17 -18.48
CA ASP A 55 -15.47 7.48 -19.08
C ASP A 55 -14.96 6.31 -18.24
N TRP A 56 -15.19 6.34 -16.92
CA TRP A 56 -14.72 5.32 -15.98
C TRP A 56 -15.81 4.26 -15.71
N ALA A 57 -17.07 4.68 -15.76
CA ALA A 57 -18.22 3.83 -15.43
C ALA A 57 -18.29 2.55 -16.28
N GLY A 58 -17.89 2.61 -17.55
CA GLY A 58 -17.87 1.43 -18.44
C GLY A 58 -16.86 0.35 -18.01
N ALA A 59 -15.69 0.75 -17.49
CA ALA A 59 -14.63 -0.17 -17.08
C ALA A 59 -14.76 -0.63 -15.61
N LEU A 60 -15.28 0.24 -14.74
CA LEU A 60 -15.35 0.00 -13.30
C LEU A 60 -16.70 -0.56 -12.85
N GLY A 61 -17.75 -0.40 -13.67
CA GLY A 61 -19.11 -0.83 -13.34
C GLY A 61 -19.65 -0.14 -12.09
N GLU A 62 -20.43 -0.88 -11.30
CA GLU A 62 -21.04 -0.40 -10.04
C GLU A 62 -20.12 -0.56 -8.81
N ARG A 63 -18.80 -0.71 -9.02
CA ARG A 63 -17.86 -0.93 -7.90
C ARG A 63 -17.60 0.35 -7.13
N ASP A 64 -17.36 0.20 -5.84
CA ASP A 64 -16.90 1.31 -5.00
C ASP A 64 -15.45 1.67 -5.34
N VAL A 65 -15.25 2.91 -5.79
CA VAL A 65 -13.95 3.45 -6.17
C VAL A 65 -13.45 4.42 -5.10
N PHE A 66 -12.21 4.22 -4.66
CA PHE A 66 -11.56 5.01 -3.63
C PHE A 66 -10.25 5.60 -4.13
N LEU A 67 -10.09 6.92 -3.96
CA LEU A 67 -8.77 7.55 -3.96
C LEU A 67 -8.11 7.20 -2.63
N VAL A 68 -6.91 6.61 -2.69
CA VAL A 68 -6.18 6.22 -1.48
C VAL A 68 -4.99 7.14 -1.24
N ALA A 69 -5.00 7.84 -0.10
CA ALA A 69 -3.98 8.83 0.26
C ALA A 69 -3.26 8.41 1.54
N ALA A 70 -1.92 8.38 1.49
CA ALA A 70 -1.10 8.03 2.64
C ALA A 70 -0.81 9.27 3.51
N THR A 71 -0.91 9.13 4.83
CA THR A 71 -0.59 10.18 5.81
C THR A 71 0.15 9.62 7.02
N LEU A 72 1.01 10.43 7.62
CA LEU A 72 1.63 10.17 8.94
C LEU A 72 0.88 10.83 10.09
N ARG A 73 -0.12 11.65 9.78
CA ARG A 73 -0.84 12.49 10.74
C ARG A 73 -2.35 12.25 10.62
N PRO A 74 -2.86 11.08 11.02
CA PRO A 74 -4.28 10.78 10.94
C PRO A 74 -5.14 11.73 11.81
N GLU A 75 -4.57 12.31 12.86
CA GLU A 75 -5.25 13.25 13.75
C GLU A 75 -5.68 14.54 13.06
N THR A 76 -5.05 14.93 11.94
CA THR A 76 -5.40 16.16 11.21
C THR A 76 -6.50 15.95 10.18
N MET A 77 -7.02 14.73 10.02
CA MET A 77 -7.95 14.41 8.93
C MET A 77 -9.33 15.07 9.09
N TYR A 78 -9.69 15.55 10.29
CA TYR A 78 -10.92 16.32 10.51
C TYR A 78 -10.95 17.66 9.74
N GLY A 79 -9.79 18.19 9.35
CA GLY A 79 -9.65 19.47 8.64
C GLY A 79 -9.47 19.33 7.13
N GLN A 80 -9.79 18.18 6.53
CA GLN A 80 -9.68 17.99 5.07
C GLN A 80 -10.64 18.91 4.32
N THR A 81 -10.11 19.67 3.36
CA THR A 81 -10.89 20.54 2.48
C THR A 81 -10.87 20.07 1.03
N ASN A 82 -9.79 19.41 0.61
CA ASN A 82 -9.60 18.86 -0.73
C ASN A 82 -8.64 17.65 -0.69
N CYS A 83 -8.48 16.99 -1.84
CA CYS A 83 -7.46 15.97 -2.06
C CYS A 83 -6.49 16.48 -3.14
N PHE A 84 -5.19 16.41 -2.88
CA PHE A 84 -4.17 16.79 -3.85
C PHE A 84 -3.82 15.60 -4.74
N VAL A 85 -3.77 15.84 -6.04
CA VAL A 85 -3.32 14.89 -7.06
C VAL A 85 -2.34 15.60 -7.97
N LEU A 86 -1.36 14.86 -8.50
CA LEU A 86 -0.43 15.41 -9.49
C LEU A 86 -1.07 15.23 -10.88
N PRO A 87 -1.39 16.30 -11.64
CA PRO A 87 -2.06 16.16 -12.93
C PRO A 87 -1.26 15.32 -13.95
N GLU A 88 0.06 15.42 -13.91
CA GLU A 88 0.99 14.69 -14.78
C GLU A 88 1.35 13.29 -14.23
N GLY A 89 0.79 12.91 -13.08
CA GLY A 89 1.07 11.63 -12.44
C GLY A 89 0.40 10.47 -13.17
N GLU A 90 1.10 9.34 -13.26
CA GLU A 90 0.53 8.09 -13.76
C GLU A 90 -0.20 7.33 -12.63
N TYR A 91 -1.51 7.17 -12.79
CA TYR A 91 -2.37 6.46 -11.85
C TYR A 91 -3.12 5.33 -12.55
N GLY A 92 -3.38 4.26 -11.80
CA GLY A 92 -4.14 3.11 -12.28
C GLY A 92 -5.30 2.76 -11.35
N PHE A 93 -6.22 1.95 -11.88
CA PHE A 93 -7.31 1.34 -11.13
C PHE A 93 -6.92 -0.08 -10.72
N TYR A 94 -6.87 -0.34 -9.42
CA TYR A 94 -6.45 -1.62 -8.88
C TYR A 94 -7.57 -2.23 -8.04
N GLN A 95 -8.05 -3.40 -8.43
CA GLN A 95 -9.07 -4.12 -7.68
C GLN A 95 -8.46 -4.77 -6.44
N THR A 96 -9.06 -4.54 -5.29
CA THR A 96 -8.67 -5.17 -4.02
C THR A 96 -9.34 -6.54 -3.86
N LYS A 97 -8.88 -7.33 -2.88
CA LYS A 97 -9.51 -8.60 -2.52
C LYS A 97 -10.97 -8.45 -2.04
N SER A 98 -11.33 -7.28 -1.50
CA SER A 98 -12.71 -6.96 -1.09
C SER A 98 -13.64 -6.61 -2.26
N GLY A 99 -13.10 -6.49 -3.49
CA GLY A 99 -13.86 -6.10 -4.68
C GLY A 99 -13.94 -4.59 -4.90
N GLU A 100 -13.41 -3.79 -3.98
CA GLU A 100 -13.27 -2.34 -4.12
C GLU A 100 -12.17 -1.99 -5.12
N VAL A 101 -12.21 -0.78 -5.67
CA VAL A 101 -11.19 -0.30 -6.60
C VAL A 101 -10.41 0.83 -5.95
N PHE A 102 -9.09 0.69 -5.88
CA PHE A 102 -8.19 1.74 -5.41
C PHE A 102 -7.55 2.46 -6.59
N VAL A 103 -7.56 3.80 -6.52
CA VAL A 103 -6.86 4.68 -7.45
C VAL A 103 -5.58 5.14 -6.78
N CYS A 104 -4.45 4.67 -7.31
CA CYS A 104 -3.11 5.00 -6.81
C CYS A 104 -2.04 4.77 -7.88
N SER A 105 -0.78 5.05 -7.55
CA SER A 105 0.34 4.75 -8.44
C SER A 105 0.63 3.25 -8.47
N ALA A 106 1.22 2.77 -9.57
CA ALA A 106 1.59 1.36 -9.71
C ALA A 106 2.50 0.86 -8.58
N LYS A 107 3.42 1.71 -8.11
CA LYS A 107 4.31 1.38 -6.98
C LYS A 107 3.55 1.21 -5.67
N ALA A 108 2.56 2.06 -5.40
CA ALA A 108 1.72 1.95 -4.21
C ALA A 108 0.87 0.67 -4.25
N ALA A 109 0.24 0.39 -5.39
CA ALA A 109 -0.52 -0.84 -5.59
C ALA A 109 0.34 -2.10 -5.42
N LEU A 110 1.56 -2.09 -5.97
CA LEU A 110 2.50 -3.20 -5.81
C LEU A 110 2.87 -3.41 -4.34
N ASN A 111 3.19 -2.34 -3.60
CA ASN A 111 3.48 -2.44 -2.17
C ASN A 111 2.29 -3.00 -1.38
N MET A 112 1.06 -2.58 -1.69
CA MET A 112 -0.14 -3.09 -1.03
C MET A 112 -0.44 -4.56 -1.39
N ALA A 113 -0.04 -5.04 -2.57
CA ALA A 113 -0.25 -6.43 -2.97
C ALA A 113 0.59 -7.44 -2.15
N TYR A 114 1.70 -6.99 -1.56
CA TYR A 114 2.60 -7.79 -0.73
C TYR A 114 2.40 -7.56 0.79
N GLN A 115 1.33 -6.86 1.17
CA GLN A 115 0.85 -6.73 2.55
C GLN A 115 -0.26 -7.76 2.82
#